data_AF-A0A6I5HC24-F1
#
_entry.id   AF-A0A6I5HC24-F1
#
_cell.length_a   1.000
_cell.length_b   1.000
_cell.length_c   1.000
_cell.angle_alpha   90.00
_cell.angle_beta   90.00
_cell.angle_gamma   90.00
#
_symmetry.space_group_name_H-M   'P 1'
#
loop_
_entity.id
_entity.type
_entity.pdbx_description
1 polymer ?
#
loop_
_entity_poly.entity_id
_entity_poly.type
_entity_poly.pdbx_seq_one_letter_code
_entity_poly.pdbx_strand_id
1 'polypeptide(L)'
;MAADRLPGRAGEFANRLDALLARLDPRRGWSGVFWQRDPDGMRACLDGRELPPWDVVEALLDDLAAAYGPGAAAAERERVRPLHAAAVAACDALPGARD
;
A
#
# COMPACT_ATOMS: atom_id res chain seq x y z
N MET A 1 19.58 -2.64 15.63
CA MET A 1 18.23 -3.23 15.45
C MET A 1 17.88 -3.01 13.98
N ALA A 2 18.25 -3.96 13.11
CA ALA A 2 17.93 -3.87 11.69
C ALA A 2 16.43 -4.15 11.58
N ALA A 3 15.66 -3.13 11.21
CA ALA A 3 14.23 -3.29 10.95
C ALA A 3 14.05 -4.41 9.93
N ASP A 4 13.14 -5.33 10.25
CA ASP A 4 12.62 -6.36 9.38
C ASP A 4 11.90 -5.67 8.21
N ARG A 5 12.69 -5.13 7.27
CA ARG A 5 12.15 -4.59 6.02
C ARG A 5 11.92 -5.78 5.12
N LEU A 6 10.70 -5.83 4.62
CA LEU A 6 10.34 -6.77 3.58
C LEU A 6 11.35 -6.69 2.42
N PRO A 7 11.62 -7.81 1.73
CA PRO A 7 12.61 -7.89 0.66
C PRO A 7 12.38 -6.79 -0.39
N GLY A 8 13.44 -6.27 -1.03
CA GLY A 8 13.45 -4.99 -1.75
C GLY A 8 12.29 -4.67 -2.72
N ARG A 9 11.59 -5.69 -3.23
CA ARG A 9 10.32 -5.54 -4.00
C ARG A 9 9.19 -4.90 -3.18
N ALA A 10 9.07 -5.21 -1.90
CA ALA A 10 8.11 -4.61 -0.98
C ALA A 10 8.48 -3.17 -0.63
N GLY A 11 9.77 -2.84 -0.55
CA GLY A 11 10.23 -1.46 -0.40
C GLY A 11 9.87 -0.58 -1.61
N GLU A 12 9.93 -1.13 -2.83
CA GLU A 12 9.49 -0.43 -4.04
C GLU A 12 7.98 -0.16 -4.02
N PHE A 13 7.18 -1.16 -3.63
CA PHE A 13 5.74 -0.97 -3.41
C PHE A 13 5.46 0.09 -2.34
N ALA A 14 6.14 0.04 -1.20
CA ALA A 14 5.96 0.97 -0.09
C ALA A 14 6.28 2.42 -0.50
N ASN A 15 7.39 2.65 -1.21
CA ASN A 15 7.74 3.97 -1.75
C ASN A 15 6.68 4.48 -2.75
N ARG A 16 6.13 3.59 -3.58
CA ARG A 16 5.08 3.94 -4.53
C ARG A 16 3.78 4.32 -3.81
N LEU A 17 3.43 3.57 -2.76
CA LEU A 17 2.26 3.82 -1.92
C LEU A 17 2.40 5.13 -1.15
N ASP A 18 3.58 5.42 -0.61
CA ASP A 18 3.89 6.69 0.05
C ASP A 18 3.69 7.89 -0.89
N ALA A 19 4.26 7.81 -2.10
CA ALA A 19 4.09 8.85 -3.10
C ALA A 19 2.63 9.03 -3.57
N LEU A 20 1.83 7.96 -3.54
CA LEU A 20 0.40 8.00 -3.85
C LEU A 20 -0.38 8.65 -2.70
N LEU A 21 -0.12 8.25 -1.46
CA LEU A 21 -0.74 8.81 -0.26
C LEU A 21 -0.36 10.26 -0.02
N ALA A 22 0.85 10.69 -0.38
CA ALA A 22 1.25 12.10 -0.32
C ALA A 22 0.43 13.00 -1.27
N ARG A 23 -0.19 12.41 -2.31
CA ARG A 23 -1.06 13.11 -3.28
C ARG A 23 -2.54 13.00 -2.93
N LEU A 24 -2.91 12.05 -2.09
CA LEU A 24 -4.24 11.93 -1.52
C LEU A 24 -4.30 12.75 -0.24
N ASP A 25 -5.43 13.39 0.01
CA ASP A 25 -5.59 14.11 1.27
C ASP A 25 -5.89 13.09 2.39
N PRO A 26 -5.01 12.93 3.40
CA PRO A 26 -5.21 11.93 4.47
C PRO A 26 -6.39 12.26 5.39
N ARG A 27 -7.15 13.33 5.11
CA ARG A 27 -8.40 13.68 5.80
C ARG A 27 -9.65 13.45 4.96
N ARG A 28 -9.51 12.98 3.71
CA ARG A 28 -10.63 12.73 2.80
C ARG A 28 -10.56 11.32 2.20
N GLY A 29 -11.74 10.82 1.83
CA GLY A 29 -11.88 9.49 1.26
C GLY A 29 -11.64 8.37 2.27
N TRP A 30 -11.50 7.15 1.76
CA TRP A 30 -11.11 5.97 2.51
C TRP A 30 -9.74 6.08 3.17
N SER A 31 -8.78 6.77 2.54
CA SER A 31 -7.44 6.98 3.08
C SER A 31 -7.47 7.59 4.47
N GLY A 32 -8.29 8.63 4.68
CA GLY A 32 -8.44 9.26 6.00
C GLY A 32 -9.21 8.43 7.02
N VAL A 33 -10.07 7.50 6.58
CA VAL A 33 -10.73 6.54 7.48
C VAL A 33 -9.72 5.50 7.95
N PHE A 34 -8.86 4.98 7.07
CA PHE A 34 -7.79 4.05 7.45
C PHE A 34 -6.79 4.69 8.40
N TRP A 35 -6.33 5.91 8.11
CA TRP A 35 -5.43 6.65 8.99
C TRP A 35 -6.02 6.96 10.37
N GLN A 36 -7.33 7.21 10.47
CA GLN A 36 -7.99 7.42 11.76
C GLN A 36 -8.23 6.11 12.51
N ARG A 37 -8.50 5.01 11.79
CA ARG A 37 -8.81 3.72 12.39
C ARG A 37 -7.56 2.97 12.85
N ASP A 38 -6.50 3.00 12.05
CA ASP A 38 -5.24 2.31 12.32
C ASP A 38 -4.03 3.05 11.71
N PRO A 39 -3.55 4.10 12.40
CA PRO A 39 -2.40 4.88 11.94
C PRO A 39 -1.08 4.09 12.01
N ASP A 40 -0.97 3.12 12.91
CA ASP A 40 0.23 2.29 13.08
C ASP A 40 0.34 1.25 11.98
N GLY A 41 -0.77 0.57 11.62
CA GLY A 41 -0.80 -0.35 10.48
C GLY A 41 -0.52 0.37 9.15
N MET A 42 -1.06 1.58 8.95
CA MET A 42 -0.72 2.39 7.78
C MET A 42 0.76 2.76 7.74
N ARG A 43 1.36 3.13 8.88
CA ARG A 43 2.81 3.39 8.97
C ARG A 43 3.65 2.14 8.72
N ALA A 44 3.20 0.96 9.16
CA ALA A 44 3.90 -0.28 8.88
C ALA A 44 3.85 -0.64 7.38
N CYS A 45 2.72 -0.38 6.72
CA CYS A 45 2.59 -0.51 5.27
C CYS A 45 3.54 0.42 4.51
N LEU A 46 3.68 1.67 4.97
CA LEU A 46 4.57 2.67 4.38
C LEU A 46 6.06 2.42 4.66
N ASP A 47 6.39 1.87 5.82
CA ASP A 47 7.78 1.49 6.16
C ASP A 47 8.21 0.20 5.43
N GLY A 48 7.29 -0.45 4.69
CA GLY A 48 7.53 -1.75 4.05
C GLY A 48 7.77 -2.85 5.08
N ARG A 49 7.15 -2.73 6.26
CA ARG A 49 7.15 -3.76 7.31
C ARG A 49 5.95 -4.70 7.19
N GLU A 50 4.81 -4.17 6.75
CA GLU A 50 3.60 -4.95 6.48
C GLU A 50 3.12 -4.70 5.05
N LEU A 51 2.41 -5.67 4.47
CA LEU A 51 1.71 -5.45 3.21
C LEU A 51 0.24 -5.14 3.47
N PRO A 52 -0.29 -4.01 2.95
CA PRO A 52 -1.72 -3.79 3.00
C PRO A 52 -2.42 -4.83 2.12
N PRO A 53 -3.61 -5.31 2.52
CA PRO A 53 -4.42 -6.17 1.67
C PRO A 53 -4.84 -5.43 0.41
N TRP A 54 -5.08 -6.18 -0.68
CA TRP A 54 -5.45 -5.58 -1.97
C TRP A 54 -6.72 -4.74 -1.87
N ASP A 55 -7.69 -5.12 -1.03
CA ASP A 55 -8.91 -4.34 -0.79
C ASP A 55 -8.63 -2.91 -0.28
N VAL A 56 -7.61 -2.75 0.57
CA VAL A 56 -7.18 -1.42 1.07
C VAL A 56 -6.57 -0.62 -0.08
N VAL A 57 -5.75 -1.26 -0.91
CA VAL A 57 -5.17 -0.64 -2.10
C VAL A 57 -6.27 -0.22 -3.09
N GLU A 58 -7.30 -1.05 -3.29
CA GLU A 58 -8.45 -0.71 -4.14
C GLU A 58 -9.21 0.50 -3.60
N ALA A 59 -9.45 0.58 -2.30
CA ALA A 59 -10.08 1.74 -1.68
C ALA A 59 -9.27 3.04 -1.90
N LEU A 60 -7.93 2.97 -1.81
CA LEU A 60 -7.06 4.11 -2.11
C LEU A 60 -7.08 4.51 -3.60
N LEU A 61 -7.22 3.53 -4.51
CA LEU A 61 -7.37 3.79 -5.93
C LEU A 61 -8.73 4.41 -6.27
N ASP A 62 -9.80 4.02 -5.56
CA ASP A 62 -11.12 4.67 -5.67
C ASP A 62 -11.08 6.13 -5.19
N ASP A 63 -10.36 6.41 -4.10
CA ASP A 63 -10.12 7.79 -3.66
C ASP A 63 -9.35 8.59 -4.72
N LEU A 64 -8.36 7.97 -5.36
CA LEU A 64 -7.62 8.58 -6.46
C LEU A 64 -8.53 8.81 -7.68
N ALA A 65 -9.45 7.89 -7.97
CA ALA A 65 -10.45 8.06 -9.03
C ALA A 65 -11.41 9.22 -8.72
N ALA A 66 -11.81 9.37 -7.46
CA ALA A 66 -12.66 10.47 -7.02
C ALA A 66 -11.95 11.84 -7.08
N ALA A 67 -10.64 11.88 -6.80
CA ALA A 67 -9.86 13.12 -6.78
C ALA A 67 -9.27 13.52 -8.14
N TYR A 68 -8.76 12.56 -8.92
CA TYR A 68 -8.01 12.79 -10.16
C TYR A 68 -8.67 12.16 -11.39
N GLY A 69 -9.80 11.46 -11.22
CA GLY A 69 -10.54 10.80 -12.29
C GLY A 69 -10.13 9.33 -12.51
N PRO A 70 -11.00 8.54 -13.16
CA PRO A 70 -10.83 7.09 -13.33
C PRO A 70 -9.59 6.72 -14.17
N GLY A 71 -9.15 7.58 -15.09
CA GLY A 71 -7.95 7.35 -15.89
C GLY A 71 -6.66 7.34 -15.06
N ALA A 72 -6.57 8.21 -14.04
CA ALA A 72 -5.42 8.25 -13.13
C ALA A 72 -5.39 7.00 -12.24
N ALA A 73 -6.56 6.59 -11.72
CA ALA A 73 -6.69 5.36 -10.92
C ALA A 73 -6.33 4.10 -11.70
N ALA A 74 -6.80 3.96 -12.95
CA ALA A 74 -6.46 2.82 -13.78
C ALA A 74 -4.95 2.73 -14.05
N ALA A 75 -4.31 3.86 -14.37
CA ALA A 75 -2.87 3.91 -14.62
C ALA A 75 -2.05 3.54 -13.37
N GLU A 76 -2.47 3.97 -12.18
CA GLU A 76 -1.81 3.58 -10.93
C GLU A 76 -2.08 2.12 -10.56
N ARG A 77 -3.30 1.62 -10.78
CA ARG A 77 -3.65 0.21 -10.54
C ARG A 77 -2.74 -0.74 -11.32
N GLU A 78 -2.56 -0.49 -12.62
CA GLU A 78 -1.69 -1.31 -13.49
C GLU A 78 -0.22 -1.31 -13.03
N ARG A 79 0.23 -0.24 -12.38
CA ARG A 79 1.60 -0.13 -11.83
C ARG A 79 1.74 -0.81 -10.47
N VAL A 80 0.74 -0.65 -9.60
CA VAL A 80 0.80 -1.13 -8.21
C VAL A 80 0.47 -2.61 -8.09
N ARG A 81 -0.39 -3.15 -8.97
CA ARG A 81 -0.82 -4.55 -8.97
C ARG A 81 0.32 -5.55 -9.09
N PRO A 82 1.26 -5.45 -10.06
CA PRO A 82 2.38 -6.38 -10.14
C PRO A 82 3.35 -6.23 -8.96
N LEU A 83 3.51 -5.02 -8.41
CA LEU A 83 4.36 -4.78 -7.25
C LEU A 83 3.78 -5.42 -5.99
N HIS A 84 2.47 -5.27 -5.77
CA HIS A 84 1.74 -5.91 -4.68
C HIS A 84 1.85 -7.43 -4.76
N ALA A 85 1.56 -8.01 -5.92
CA ALA A 85 1.65 -9.46 -6.13
C ALA A 85 3.08 -10.00 -5.89
N ALA A 86 4.11 -9.29 -6.37
CA ALA A 86 5.50 -9.66 -6.15
C ALA A 86 5.90 -9.57 -4.67
N ALA A 87 5.39 -8.57 -3.96
CA ALA A 87 5.66 -8.38 -2.55
C ALA A 87 4.91 -9.41 -1.68
N VAL A 88 3.65 -9.76 -2.01
CA VAL A 88 2.91 -10.88 -1.39
C VAL A 88 3.66 -12.18 -1.58
N ALA A 89 4.06 -12.51 -2.81
CA ALA A 89 4.81 -13.74 -3.09
C ALA A 89 6.14 -13.83 -2.33
N ALA A 90 6.80 -12.68 -2.12
CA ALA A 90 8.03 -12.62 -1.32
C ALA A 90 7.76 -12.77 0.18
N CYS A 91 6.62 -12.28 0.70
CA CYS A 91 6.18 -12.51 2.08
C CYS A 91 5.79 -13.97 2.31
N ASP A 92 5.03 -14.59 1.39
CA ASP A 92 4.64 -16.00 1.44
C ASP A 92 5.85 -16.95 1.40
N ALA A 93 6.95 -16.52 0.78
CA ALA A 93 8.20 -17.27 0.74
C ALA A 93 9.00 -17.19 2.06
N LEU A 94 8.64 -16.32 3.01
CA LEU A 94 9.28 -16.26 4.32
C LEU A 94 8.80 -17.44 5.19
N PRO A 95 9.71 -18.22 5.78
CA PRO A 95 9.38 -19.46 6.51
C PRO A 95 8.71 -19.26 7.89
N GLY A 96 7.93 -18.19 8.08
CA GLY A 96 7.26 -17.85 9.34
C GLY A 96 5.80 -17.38 9.21
N ALA A 97 5.21 -17.39 8.01
CA ALA A 97 3.87 -16.84 7.76
C ALA A 97 2.69 -17.78 8.10
N ARG A 98 2.94 -18.93 8.74
CA ARG A 98 1.90 -19.85 9.21
C ARG A 98 2.12 -20.16 10.69
N ASP A 99 1.40 -19.46 11.56
CA ASP A 99 0.92 -19.97 12.85
C ASP A 99 -0.59 -19.76 12.89
#